data_AF-A0A6C0D8B0-F1
#
_entry.id   AF-A0A6C0D8B0-F1
#
_cell.length_a   1.000
_cell.length_b   1.000
_cell.length_c   1.000
_cell.angle_alpha   90.00
_cell.angle_beta   90.00
_cell.angle_gamma   90.00
#
_symmetry.space_group_name_H-M   'P 1'
#
loop_
_entity.id
_entity.type
_entity.pdbx_description
1 polymer ?
#
loop_
_entity_poly.entity_id
_entity_poly.type
_entity_poly.pdbx_seq_one_letter_code
_entity_poly.pdbx_strand_id
1 'polypeptide(L)'
;MPNWCYNFATINCPSREVYEKFLDSIVLNTWFETFAPLGLDSEKPEGGWDCDKAIEVWKTKWAARDVEILNQYDDDLLLEIRFETAWTPPTGVYSIMNKEHDIEVTAFYNEVGCDFFGRCVYSKEKEIDEFFNHPSNKKELEELRKTISNELDDYMSFTWEELEERWKEEGQENGENQEFEKNEIERWEW
;
A
#
# COMPACT_ATOMS: atom_id res chain seq x y z
N MET A 1 -4.10 8.50 15.87
CA MET A 1 -4.45 8.59 14.43
C MET A 1 -4.04 7.28 13.78
N PRO A 2 -4.80 6.75 12.81
CA PRO A 2 -4.33 5.59 12.05
C PRO A 2 -3.11 5.99 11.21
N ASN A 3 -2.19 5.05 11.02
CA ASN A 3 -1.23 5.11 9.92
C ASN A 3 -1.97 4.83 8.61
N TRP A 4 -1.49 5.43 7.51
CA TRP A 4 -2.11 5.31 6.21
C TRP A 4 -1.20 4.52 5.27
N CYS A 5 -1.75 3.47 4.71
CA CYS A 5 -1.11 2.68 3.66
C CYS A 5 -1.41 3.34 2.31
N TYR A 6 -0.35 3.71 1.60
CA TYR A 6 -0.42 4.26 0.26
C TYR A 6 -0.58 3.11 -0.72
N ASN A 7 -1.57 3.23 -1.61
CA ASN A 7 -1.87 2.21 -2.61
C ASN A 7 -1.79 2.82 -4.00
N PHE A 8 -1.22 2.08 -4.94
CA PHE A 8 -1.36 2.26 -6.37
C PHE A 8 -2.00 1.00 -6.94
N ALA A 9 -3.08 1.12 -7.69
CA ALA A 9 -3.76 -0.02 -8.28
C ALA A 9 -4.06 0.20 -9.76
N THR A 10 -3.69 -0.79 -10.56
CA THR A 10 -4.17 -0.97 -11.93
C THR A 10 -5.36 -1.91 -11.90
N ILE A 11 -6.49 -1.44 -12.43
CA ILE A 11 -7.78 -2.12 -12.37
C ILE A 11 -8.27 -2.33 -13.80
N ASN A 12 -8.50 -3.58 -14.19
CA ASN A 12 -9.04 -3.93 -15.49
C ASN A 12 -10.46 -4.48 -15.32
N CYS A 13 -11.43 -3.78 -15.90
CA CYS A 13 -12.84 -4.14 -15.81
C CYS A 13 -13.27 -5.04 -16.99
N PRO A 14 -14.10 -6.07 -16.76
CA PRO A 14 -14.47 -7.03 -17.80
C PRO A 14 -15.46 -6.49 -18.83
N SER A 15 -16.12 -5.37 -18.55
CA SER A 15 -17.11 -4.76 -19.43
C SER A 15 -17.24 -3.26 -19.20
N ARG A 16 -17.76 -2.54 -20.21
CA ARG A 16 -18.02 -1.10 -20.14
C ARG A 16 -18.96 -0.73 -18.98
N GLU A 17 -19.96 -1.57 -18.72
CA GLU A 17 -20.91 -1.38 -17.61
C GLU A 17 -20.20 -1.42 -16.25
N VAL A 18 -19.31 -2.40 -16.03
CA VAL A 18 -18.56 -2.51 -14.76
C VAL A 18 -17.58 -1.34 -14.61
N TYR A 19 -16.94 -0.93 -15.71
CA TYR A 19 -16.02 0.21 -15.72
C TYR A 19 -16.73 1.52 -15.37
N GLU A 20 -17.88 1.82 -15.98
CA GLU A 20 -18.68 3.01 -15.67
C GLU A 20 -19.17 3.00 -14.23
N LYS A 21 -19.67 1.84 -13.77
CA LYS A 21 -20.05 1.65 -12.36
C LYS A 21 -18.88 1.91 -11.42
N PHE A 22 -17.67 1.49 -11.79
CA PHE A 22 -16.47 1.73 -10.99
C PHE A 22 -16.16 3.23 -10.91
N LEU A 23 -16.14 3.94 -12.03
CA LEU A 23 -15.95 5.39 -12.09
C LEU A 23 -16.99 6.15 -11.24
N ASP A 24 -18.27 5.82 -11.38
CA ASP A 24 -19.34 6.44 -10.60
C ASP A 24 -19.14 6.20 -9.10
N SER A 25 -18.74 4.98 -8.71
CA SER A 25 -18.50 4.64 -7.32
C SER A 25 -17.26 5.32 -6.72
N ILE A 26 -16.25 5.69 -7.53
CA ILE A 26 -15.14 6.56 -7.09
C ILE A 26 -15.68 7.96 -6.80
N VAL A 27 -16.46 8.54 -7.72
CA VAL A 27 -17.04 9.90 -7.54
C VAL A 27 -17.90 9.97 -6.28
N LEU A 28 -18.62 8.90 -5.97
CA LEU A 28 -19.46 8.78 -4.77
C LEU A 28 -18.67 8.42 -3.51
N ASN A 29 -17.39 8.07 -3.61
CA ASN A 29 -16.56 7.51 -2.53
C ASN A 29 -17.16 6.24 -1.89
N THR A 30 -17.78 5.38 -2.70
CA THR A 30 -18.46 4.16 -2.24
C THR A 30 -17.94 2.88 -2.90
N TRP A 31 -16.84 2.92 -3.64
CA TRP A 31 -16.41 1.78 -4.46
C TRP A 31 -16.12 0.50 -3.66
N PHE A 32 -15.57 0.60 -2.44
CA PHE A 32 -15.46 -0.58 -1.54
C PHE A 32 -16.83 -1.19 -1.25
N GLU A 33 -17.81 -0.41 -0.82
CA GLU A 33 -19.17 -0.92 -0.55
C GLU A 33 -19.88 -1.38 -1.84
N THR A 34 -19.54 -0.79 -2.98
CA THR A 34 -20.16 -1.10 -4.27
C THR A 34 -19.77 -2.48 -4.79
N PHE A 35 -18.52 -2.91 -4.52
CA PHE A 35 -17.96 -4.17 -5.02
C PHE A 35 -17.61 -5.19 -3.94
N ALA A 36 -17.56 -4.78 -2.67
CA ALA A 36 -17.28 -5.61 -1.52
C ALA A 36 -18.11 -5.16 -0.30
N PRO A 37 -19.46 -5.17 -0.38
CA PRO A 37 -20.30 -4.68 0.70
C PRO A 37 -20.06 -5.43 2.01
N LEU A 38 -20.00 -4.72 3.13
CA LEU A 38 -19.80 -5.34 4.45
C LEU A 38 -21.06 -6.05 4.98
N GLY A 39 -22.22 -5.79 4.37
CA GLY A 39 -23.51 -6.32 4.82
C GLY A 39 -23.96 -5.75 6.16
N LEU A 40 -23.55 -4.52 6.48
CA LEU A 40 -23.89 -3.84 7.72
C LEU A 40 -25.33 -3.32 7.71
N ASP A 41 -25.93 -3.29 8.89
CA ASP A 41 -27.31 -2.83 9.09
C ASP A 41 -27.31 -1.31 9.29
N SER A 42 -27.73 -0.58 8.24
CA SER A 42 -27.79 0.88 8.23
C SER A 42 -28.76 1.49 9.25
N GLU A 43 -29.66 0.70 9.85
CA GLU A 43 -30.62 1.18 10.85
C GLU A 43 -30.03 1.28 12.26
N LYS A 44 -28.81 0.77 12.49
CA LYS A 44 -28.14 0.83 13.79
C LYS A 44 -27.44 2.19 14.04
N PRO A 45 -27.21 2.56 15.33
CA PRO A 45 -26.38 3.71 15.68
C PRO A 45 -25.01 3.67 14.97
N GLU A 46 -24.47 4.85 14.65
CA GLU A 46 -23.24 4.99 13.83
C GLU A 46 -23.34 4.35 12.43
N GLY A 47 -24.57 4.22 11.90
CA GLY A 47 -24.82 3.60 10.60
C GLY A 47 -24.53 2.10 10.59
N GLY A 48 -24.42 1.47 11.76
CA GLY A 48 -24.07 0.06 11.89
C GLY A 48 -22.61 -0.25 11.60
N TRP A 49 -21.72 0.74 11.64
CA TRP A 49 -20.28 0.53 11.42
C TRP A 49 -19.69 -0.53 12.36
N ASP A 50 -18.92 -1.46 11.78
CA ASP A 50 -18.22 -2.54 12.50
C ASP A 50 -16.77 -2.67 12.01
N CYS A 51 -15.83 -2.32 12.88
CA CYS A 51 -14.39 -2.36 12.60
C CYS A 51 -13.87 -3.78 12.37
N ASP A 52 -14.34 -4.74 13.18
CA ASP A 52 -13.87 -6.12 13.07
C ASP A 52 -14.36 -6.72 11.76
N LYS A 53 -15.58 -6.37 11.35
CA LYS A 53 -16.13 -6.78 10.07
C LYS A 53 -15.35 -6.20 8.89
N ALA A 54 -14.99 -4.91 8.95
CA ALA A 54 -14.18 -4.27 7.91
C ALA A 54 -12.81 -4.95 7.77
N ILE A 55 -12.13 -5.21 8.90
CA ILE A 55 -10.84 -5.92 8.89
C ILE A 55 -10.99 -7.35 8.38
N GLU A 56 -12.08 -8.04 8.73
CA GLU A 56 -12.34 -9.40 8.25
C GLU A 56 -12.49 -9.42 6.71
N VAL A 57 -13.34 -8.54 6.17
CA VAL A 57 -13.77 -8.54 4.76
C VAL A 57 -12.83 -7.75 3.87
N TRP A 58 -12.56 -6.49 4.19
CA TRP A 58 -11.72 -5.61 3.38
C TRP A 58 -10.23 -5.78 3.64
N LYS A 59 -9.85 -6.39 4.77
CA LYS A 59 -8.45 -6.45 5.27
C LYS A 59 -7.86 -5.09 5.63
N THR A 60 -8.68 -4.05 5.72
CA THR A 60 -8.32 -2.72 6.21
C THR A 60 -9.46 -2.16 7.07
N LYS A 61 -9.16 -1.19 7.93
CA LYS A 61 -10.15 -0.64 8.86
C LYS A 61 -11.19 0.22 8.16
N TRP A 62 -10.79 1.09 7.26
CA TRP A 62 -11.66 2.08 6.65
C TRP A 62 -11.67 1.91 5.14
N ALA A 63 -12.75 2.34 4.50
CA ALA A 63 -12.79 2.44 3.05
C ALA A 63 -11.70 3.40 2.54
N ALA A 64 -11.34 3.23 1.27
CA ALA A 64 -10.35 4.09 0.62
C ALA A 64 -10.70 5.57 0.73
N ARG A 65 -9.67 6.40 0.90
CA ARG A 65 -9.76 7.87 0.90
C ARG A 65 -8.78 8.47 -0.08
N ASP A 66 -9.00 9.75 -0.40
CA ASP A 66 -8.13 10.54 -1.28
C ASP A 66 -7.82 9.82 -2.61
N VAL A 67 -8.87 9.22 -3.18
CA VAL A 67 -8.77 8.47 -4.43
C VAL A 67 -8.53 9.44 -5.59
N GLU A 68 -7.49 9.18 -6.35
CA GLU A 68 -7.15 9.94 -7.55
C GLU A 68 -6.93 8.99 -8.73
N ILE A 69 -7.61 9.30 -9.84
CA ILE A 69 -7.42 8.60 -11.09
C ILE A 69 -6.22 9.22 -11.80
N LEU A 70 -5.18 8.42 -11.98
CA LEU A 70 -3.93 8.84 -12.62
C LEU A 70 -4.03 8.71 -14.13
N ASN A 71 -4.53 7.57 -14.62
CA ASN A 71 -4.73 7.30 -16.04
C ASN A 71 -6.04 6.53 -16.28
N GLN A 72 -6.63 6.77 -17.46
CA GLN A 72 -7.81 6.07 -17.95
C GLN A 72 -7.55 5.58 -19.37
N TYR A 73 -7.73 4.29 -19.59
CA TYR A 73 -7.59 3.64 -20.89
C TYR A 73 -8.95 3.07 -21.26
N ASP A 74 -9.84 3.94 -21.76
CA ASP A 74 -11.25 3.61 -22.00
C ASP A 74 -11.45 2.45 -22.98
N ASP A 75 -10.60 2.34 -24.00
CA ASP A 75 -10.66 1.26 -25.00
C ASP A 75 -10.30 -0.11 -24.39
N ASP A 76 -9.41 -0.12 -23.39
CA ASP A 76 -8.95 -1.33 -22.68
C ASP A 76 -9.72 -1.57 -21.37
N LEU A 77 -10.66 -0.68 -21.01
CA LEU A 77 -11.42 -0.70 -19.75
C LEU A 77 -10.51 -0.76 -18.51
N LEU A 78 -9.39 -0.04 -18.58
CA LEU A 78 -8.34 -0.08 -17.55
C LEU A 78 -8.17 1.28 -16.88
N LEU A 79 -8.02 1.27 -15.56
CA LEU A 79 -7.80 2.43 -14.70
C LEU A 79 -6.52 2.26 -13.91
N GLU A 80 -5.77 3.35 -13.76
CA GLU A 80 -4.71 3.45 -12.77
C GLU A 80 -5.12 4.47 -11.73
N ILE A 81 -5.14 4.06 -10.46
CA ILE A 81 -5.58 4.90 -9.34
C ILE A 81 -4.54 4.89 -8.22
N ARG A 82 -4.46 6.01 -7.50
CA ARG A 82 -3.80 6.08 -6.19
C ARG A 82 -4.81 6.42 -5.10
N PHE A 83 -4.62 5.89 -3.91
CA PHE A 83 -5.47 6.17 -2.76
C PHE A 83 -4.81 5.70 -1.45
N GLU A 84 -5.42 6.06 -0.32
CA GLU A 84 -4.96 5.64 1.00
C GLU A 84 -5.97 4.73 1.70
N THR A 85 -5.47 3.78 2.50
CA THR A 85 -6.27 2.93 3.40
C THR A 85 -5.67 2.90 4.80
N ALA A 86 -6.49 2.60 5.80
CA ALA A 86 -6.02 2.58 7.17
C ALA A 86 -5.26 1.27 7.48
N TRP A 87 -4.04 1.40 7.99
CA TRP A 87 -3.17 0.32 8.50
C TRP A 87 -2.62 -0.66 7.48
N THR A 88 -3.41 -1.11 6.52
CA THR A 88 -3.08 -2.20 5.59
C THR A 88 -3.73 -1.98 4.23
N PRO A 89 -3.19 -2.58 3.16
CA PRO A 89 -3.83 -2.55 1.84
C PRO A 89 -5.18 -3.28 1.88
N PRO A 90 -6.13 -2.93 1.00
CA PRO A 90 -7.46 -3.52 0.98
C PRO A 90 -7.51 -4.83 0.18
N THR A 91 -6.60 -5.78 0.45
CA THR A 91 -6.46 -7.03 -0.33
C THR A 91 -7.75 -7.85 -0.37
N GLY A 92 -8.57 -7.77 0.68
CA GLY A 92 -9.89 -8.40 0.70
C GLY A 92 -10.87 -7.81 -0.32
N VAL A 93 -10.85 -6.49 -0.52
CA VAL A 93 -11.68 -5.83 -1.54
C VAL A 93 -11.29 -6.31 -2.94
N TYR A 94 -9.98 -6.34 -3.24
CA TYR A 94 -9.49 -6.82 -4.53
C TYR A 94 -9.86 -8.28 -4.80
N SER A 95 -9.74 -9.14 -3.78
CA SER A 95 -10.14 -10.55 -3.89
C SER A 95 -11.62 -10.70 -4.21
N ILE A 96 -12.49 -9.92 -3.57
CA ILE A 96 -13.95 -9.95 -3.81
C ILE A 96 -14.28 -9.36 -5.19
N MET A 97 -13.67 -8.24 -5.56
CA MET A 97 -13.80 -7.65 -6.90
C MET A 97 -13.48 -8.66 -8.01
N ASN A 98 -12.42 -9.45 -7.82
CA ASN A 98 -12.07 -10.48 -8.78
C ASN A 98 -13.08 -11.63 -8.80
N LYS A 99 -13.45 -12.17 -7.63
CA LYS A 99 -14.32 -13.35 -7.51
C LYS A 99 -15.77 -13.09 -7.92
N GLU A 100 -16.31 -11.93 -7.58
CA GLU A 100 -17.73 -11.62 -7.74
C GLU A 100 -18.04 -10.74 -8.95
N HIS A 101 -17.02 -10.02 -9.47
CA HIS A 101 -17.20 -9.05 -10.53
C HIS A 101 -16.24 -9.23 -11.71
N ASP A 102 -15.41 -10.29 -11.73
CA ASP A 102 -14.42 -10.55 -12.77
C ASP A 102 -13.46 -9.37 -13.03
N ILE A 103 -13.27 -8.49 -12.04
CA ILE A 103 -12.34 -7.35 -12.14
C ILE A 103 -10.94 -7.85 -11.81
N GLU A 104 -9.97 -7.57 -12.68
CA GLU A 104 -8.58 -7.91 -12.44
C GLU A 104 -7.85 -6.73 -11.81
N VAL A 105 -7.02 -7.01 -10.80
CA VAL A 105 -6.29 -5.98 -10.06
C VAL A 105 -4.83 -6.37 -9.96
N THR A 106 -3.94 -5.41 -10.26
CA THR A 106 -2.55 -5.43 -9.82
C THR A 106 -2.34 -4.20 -8.97
N ALA A 107 -1.95 -4.36 -7.71
CA ALA A 107 -1.73 -3.26 -6.80
C ALA A 107 -0.39 -3.36 -6.10
N PHE A 108 0.20 -2.20 -5.83
CA PHE A 108 1.40 -2.00 -5.05
C PHE A 108 1.05 -1.13 -3.86
N TYR A 109 1.66 -1.41 -2.71
CA TYR A 109 1.35 -0.69 -1.50
C TYR A 109 2.60 -0.44 -0.65
N ASN A 110 2.58 0.66 0.09
CA ASN A 110 3.64 1.08 1.00
C ASN A 110 3.05 1.74 2.24
N GLU A 111 3.37 1.23 3.43
CA GLU A 111 2.97 1.78 4.72
C GLU A 111 4.23 2.13 5.51
N VAL A 112 4.66 3.39 5.37
CA VAL A 112 5.90 3.90 5.95
C VAL A 112 5.81 4.02 7.47
N GLY A 113 4.62 4.13 8.06
CA GLY A 113 4.45 4.23 9.51
C GLY A 113 4.68 2.93 10.27
N CYS A 114 4.64 1.78 9.60
CA CYS A 114 4.93 0.44 10.15
C CYS A 114 6.00 -0.30 9.34
N ASP A 115 6.73 0.41 8.48
CA ASP A 115 7.87 -0.09 7.71
C ASP A 115 7.57 -1.36 6.91
N PHE A 116 6.48 -1.38 6.13
CA PHE A 116 6.19 -2.50 5.22
C PHE A 116 5.66 -2.05 3.86
N PHE A 117 5.79 -2.93 2.87
CA PHE A 117 5.36 -2.72 1.50
C PHE A 117 5.08 -4.05 0.81
N GLY A 118 4.50 -4.00 -0.37
CA GLY A 118 4.23 -5.22 -1.11
C GLY A 118 3.44 -5.01 -2.38
N ARG A 119 2.98 -6.14 -2.91
CA ARG A 119 2.24 -6.22 -4.17
C ARG A 119 1.23 -7.34 -4.09
N CYS A 120 0.03 -7.08 -4.61
CA CYS A 120 -0.94 -8.13 -4.83
C CYS A 120 -1.43 -8.15 -6.28
N VAL A 121 -1.73 -9.34 -6.79
CA VAL A 121 -2.34 -9.55 -8.10
C VAL A 121 -3.53 -10.48 -7.94
N TYR A 122 -4.68 -10.06 -8.44
CA TYR A 122 -5.89 -10.86 -8.52
C TYR A 122 -6.33 -10.87 -9.99
N SER A 123 -6.11 -11.99 -10.67
CA SER A 123 -6.56 -12.21 -12.05
C SER A 123 -7.09 -13.62 -12.21
N LYS A 124 -7.67 -13.93 -13.37
CA LYS A 124 -8.13 -15.30 -13.67
C LYS A 124 -7.02 -16.34 -13.67
N GLU A 125 -5.78 -15.89 -13.89
CA GLU A 125 -4.62 -16.77 -14.04
C GLU A 125 -3.86 -16.97 -12.73
N LYS A 126 -3.83 -15.95 -11.86
CA LYS A 126 -3.00 -15.96 -10.66
C LYS A 126 -3.58 -15.09 -9.55
N GLU A 127 -3.34 -15.57 -8.33
CA GLU A 127 -3.52 -14.82 -7.09
C GLU A 127 -2.15 -14.73 -6.41
N ILE A 128 -1.65 -13.51 -6.25
CA ILE A 128 -0.34 -13.21 -5.63
C ILE A 128 -0.60 -12.23 -4.50
N ASP A 129 0.02 -12.47 -3.34
CA ASP A 129 0.07 -11.54 -2.21
C ASP A 129 1.50 -11.57 -1.64
N GLU A 130 2.30 -10.60 -2.07
CA GLU A 130 3.69 -10.40 -1.69
C GLU A 130 3.74 -9.33 -0.60
N PHE A 131 4.40 -9.64 0.52
CA PHE A 131 4.54 -8.75 1.68
C PHE A 131 5.99 -8.75 2.15
N PHE A 132 6.55 -7.57 2.36
CA PHE A 132 7.93 -7.37 2.81
C PHE A 132 8.01 -6.23 3.82
N ASN A 133 8.96 -6.33 4.75
CA ASN A 133 9.32 -5.21 5.61
C ASN A 133 10.33 -4.32 4.89
N HIS A 134 10.36 -3.02 5.22
CA HIS A 134 11.45 -2.16 4.77
C HIS A 134 12.78 -2.70 5.30
N PRO A 135 13.84 -2.68 4.46
CA PRO A 135 15.17 -3.01 4.91
C PRO A 135 15.62 -2.00 5.97
N SER A 136 16.47 -2.42 6.90
CA SER A 136 17.03 -1.53 7.94
C SER A 136 18.39 -0.94 7.55
N ASN A 137 19.00 -1.43 6.47
CA ASN A 137 20.30 -0.98 5.98
C ASN A 137 20.53 -1.39 4.52
N LYS A 138 21.58 -0.83 3.91
CA LYS A 138 21.95 -1.09 2.52
C LYS A 138 22.15 -2.57 2.17
N LYS A 139 22.75 -3.34 3.08
CA LYS A 139 23.00 -4.77 2.85
C LYS A 139 21.68 -5.55 2.76
N GLU A 140 20.74 -5.25 3.64
CA GLU A 140 19.40 -5.85 3.58
C GLU A 140 18.65 -5.46 2.31
N LEU A 141 18.75 -4.19 1.88
CA LEU A 141 18.18 -3.74 0.61
C LEU A 141 18.77 -4.50 -0.59
N GLU A 142 20.09 -4.69 -0.63
CA GLU A 142 20.76 -5.45 -1.69
C GLU A 142 20.32 -6.91 -1.76
N GLU A 143 20.07 -7.57 -0.62
CA GLU A 143 19.51 -8.93 -0.59
C GLU A 143 18.03 -8.96 -0.98
N LEU A 144 17.24 -8.00 -0.48
CA LEU A 144 15.81 -7.89 -0.78
C LEU A 144 15.56 -7.70 -2.28
N ARG A 145 16.36 -6.86 -2.95
CA ARG A 145 16.32 -6.62 -4.40
C ARG A 145 16.56 -7.85 -5.27
N LYS A 146 17.16 -8.90 -4.73
CA LYS A 146 17.32 -10.19 -5.45
C LYS A 146 16.06 -11.04 -5.42
N THR A 147 15.10 -10.71 -4.55
CA THR A 147 13.91 -11.51 -4.27
C THR A 147 12.62 -10.87 -4.78
N ILE A 148 12.52 -9.54 -4.71
CA ILE A 148 11.35 -8.80 -5.19
C ILE A 148 11.32 -8.75 -6.72
N SER A 149 10.13 -8.61 -7.30
CA SER A 149 9.99 -8.40 -8.73
C SER A 149 10.53 -7.03 -9.15
N ASN A 150 10.96 -6.90 -10.41
CA ASN A 150 11.42 -5.61 -10.95
C ASN A 150 10.33 -4.53 -10.86
N GLU A 151 9.06 -4.90 -11.09
CA GLU A 151 7.93 -3.97 -11.00
C GLU A 151 7.77 -3.40 -9.57
N LEU A 152 7.97 -4.25 -8.55
CA LEU A 152 7.91 -3.84 -7.16
C LEU A 152 9.16 -3.02 -6.77
N ASP A 153 10.34 -3.38 -7.28
CA ASP A 153 11.56 -2.59 -7.07
C ASP A 153 11.45 -1.19 -7.69
N ASP A 154 10.89 -1.09 -8.90
CA ASP A 154 10.64 0.17 -9.60
C ASP A 154 9.64 1.04 -8.83
N TYR A 155 8.54 0.46 -8.34
CA TYR A 155 7.56 1.15 -7.51
C TYR A 155 8.19 1.75 -6.25
N MET A 156 9.12 1.01 -5.62
CA MET A 156 9.77 1.43 -4.37
C MET A 156 11.00 2.32 -4.59
N SER A 157 11.38 2.65 -5.83
CA SER A 157 12.58 3.43 -6.16
C SER A 157 12.75 4.69 -5.32
N PHE A 158 11.70 5.50 -5.19
CA PHE A 158 11.74 6.71 -4.37
C PHE A 158 11.95 6.41 -2.87
N THR A 159 11.31 5.37 -2.34
CA THR A 159 11.48 4.96 -0.94
C THR A 159 12.90 4.45 -0.68
N TRP A 160 13.52 3.76 -1.66
CA TRP A 160 14.92 3.35 -1.56
C TRP A 160 15.87 4.53 -1.47
N GLU A 161 15.65 5.57 -2.28
CA GLU A 161 16.46 6.80 -2.22
C GLU A 161 16.36 7.46 -0.84
N GLU A 162 15.15 7.61 -0.30
CA GLU A 162 14.93 8.20 1.03
C GLU A 162 15.57 7.38 2.17
N LEU A 163 15.44 6.05 2.14
CA LEU A 163 16.07 5.17 3.13
C LEU A 163 17.59 5.22 3.05
N GLU A 164 18.16 5.22 1.84
CA GLU A 164 19.60 5.32 1.65
C GLU A 164 20.17 6.67 2.11
N GLU A 165 19.42 7.76 1.96
CA GLU A 165 19.79 9.07 2.50
C GLU A 165 19.81 9.05 4.03
N ARG A 166 18.73 8.54 4.65
CA ARG A 166 18.63 8.40 6.12
C ARG A 166 19.78 7.59 6.70
N TRP A 167 20.13 6.44 6.11
CA TRP A 167 21.24 5.63 6.63
C TRP A 167 22.61 6.30 6.50
N LYS A 168 22.80 7.18 5.49
CA LYS A 168 24.04 7.95 5.36
C LYS A 168 24.17 8.98 6.47
N GLU A 169 23.08 9.67 6.80
CA GLU A 169 23.03 10.66 7.88
C GLU A 169 23.27 9.98 9.25
N GLU A 170 22.57 8.90 9.54
CA GLU A 170 22.76 8.12 10.77
C GLU A 170 24.19 7.59 10.91
N GLY A 171 24.81 7.16 9.80
CA GLY A 171 26.21 6.71 9.78
C GLY A 171 27.21 7.84 10.06
N GLN A 172 26.94 9.05 9.59
CA GLN A 172 27.78 10.24 9.84
C GLN A 172 27.67 10.70 11.30
N GLU A 173 26.46 10.83 11.84
CA GLU A 173 26.25 11.23 13.24
C GLU A 173 26.88 10.24 14.22
N ASN A 174 26.76 8.94 13.96
CA ASN A 174 27.41 7.91 14.79
C ASN A 174 28.94 7.99 14.72
N GLY A 175 29.51 8.33 13.55
CA GLY A 175 30.95 8.53 13.39
C GLY A 175 31.46 9.76 14.13
N GLU A 176 30.76 10.89 14.02
CA GLU A 176 31.11 12.14 14.72
C GLU A 176 31.01 11.99 16.24
N ASN A 177 29.97 11.32 16.75
CA ASN A 177 29.83 11.04 18.18
C ASN A 177 30.97 10.15 18.71
N GLN A 178 31.35 9.10 17.97
CA GLN A 178 32.47 8.24 18.34
C GLN A 178 33.82 8.99 18.32
N GLU A 179 34.03 9.88 17.36
CA GLU A 179 35.23 10.72 17.30
C GLU A 179 35.26 11.74 18.45
N PHE A 180 34.12 12.31 18.83
CA PHE A 180 34.00 13.22 19.96
C PHE A 180 34.27 12.51 21.30
N GLU A 181 33.67 11.35 21.54
CA GLU A 181 33.93 10.54 22.74
C GLU A 181 35.39 10.13 22.85
N LYS A 182 36.01 9.72 21.73
CA LYS A 182 37.43 9.35 21.72
C LYS A 182 38.34 10.53 22.04
N ASN A 183 38.08 11.70 21.46
CA ASN A 183 38.82 12.93 21.73
C ASN A 183 38.60 13.44 23.16
N GLU A 184 37.43 13.20 23.76
CA GLU A 184 37.15 13.54 25.16
C GLU A 184 37.94 12.63 26.10
N ILE A 185 37.95 11.31 25.88
CA ILE A 185 38.77 10.36 26.67
C ILE A 185 40.25 10.75 26.62
N GLU A 186 40.80 11.04 25.44
CA GLU A 186 42.21 11.45 25.29
C GLU A 186 42.54 12.79 25.99
N ARG A 187 41.54 13.67 26.19
CA ARG A 187 41.71 14.96 26.89
C ARG A 187 41.77 14.80 28.42
N TRP A 188 41.19 13.76 29.00
CA TRP A 188 41.18 13.52 30.46
C TRP A 188 42.31 12.58 30.93
N GLU A 189 43.14 12.05 30.03
CA GLU A 189 44.29 11.18 30.34
C GLU A 189 45.62 11.94 30.59
N TRP A 190 45.59 13.28 30.75
CA TRP A 190 46.75 14.12 31.07
C TRP A 190 46.59 14.95 32.35
#